data_AF-A0A1I0EQA0-F1
#
_entry.id   AF-A0A1I0EQA0-F1
#
_cell.length_a   1.000
_cell.length_b   1.000
_cell.length_c   1.000
_cell.angle_alpha   90.00
_cell.angle_beta   90.00
_cell.angle_gamma   90.00
#
_symmetry.space_group_name_H-M   'P 1'
#
loop_
_entity.id
_entity.type
_entity.pdbx_description
1 polymer ?
#
loop_
_entity_poly.entity_id
_entity_poly.type
_entity_poly.pdbx_seq_one_letter_code
_entity_poly.pdbx_strand_id
1 'polypeptide(L)'
;MGEPVFVIHGVANHDREAFEATVDRLSVAAGSRWQLLPIFWGDLGADDRWVHLTVPARTEVADEVRGDSVEEALPDVLVADLLAGWPLSGVSAAEELRQSDSNLDAVLVGVRERLRDDEELRDSGSDGALVAEVSAAVAAEWSDLRWLPAVQQEELLREVGAAVADAAADAAAVSPPSEELRGLNVAAFVRRRLRDFDSVVGAAIEAAAGRLNTHMRSSAAPGVARFLGDVLVYQRHRAAIHARVRETVEKHGSGLGSRDRPVRVLGHSLGGVITLDLATGHNPLWVSSLLTFGSQFSFFHAVDPRGGLISPLTDGLPAILPPSVAAWTNLWEPLDLLAFCAAPVFRLHDGSTPRDVRVPHLASAGLWTHSAYWHLEALRVAMEATFGSPGDSLTELR
;
A
#
# COMPACT_ATOMS: atom_id res chain seq x y z
N MET A 1 15.04 22.86 32.79
CA MET A 1 15.37 21.93 31.69
C MET A 1 14.11 21.12 31.42
N GLY A 2 13.79 20.90 30.15
CA GLY A 2 12.67 20.03 29.77
C GLY A 2 12.91 18.60 30.23
N GLU A 3 11.84 17.81 30.34
CA GLU A 3 11.95 16.41 30.75
C GLU A 3 12.55 15.56 29.61
N PRO A 4 13.49 14.64 29.88
CA PRO A 4 14.15 13.86 28.83
C PRO A 4 13.19 12.88 28.17
N VAL A 5 13.16 12.90 26.83
CA VAL A 5 12.45 11.94 25.99
C VAL A 5 13.45 11.35 25.01
N PHE A 6 13.71 10.05 25.10
CA PHE A 6 14.66 9.39 24.22
C PHE A 6 14.00 9.05 22.89
N VAL A 7 14.63 9.44 21.79
CA VAL A 7 14.10 9.24 20.44
C VAL A 7 14.92 8.15 19.76
N ILE A 8 14.26 7.05 19.39
CA ILE A 8 14.86 5.92 18.68
C ILE A 8 14.22 5.84 17.31
N HIS A 9 15.00 6.09 16.26
CA HIS A 9 14.52 5.93 14.88
C HIS A 9 14.53 4.46 14.45
N GLY A 10 13.76 4.14 13.42
CA GLY A 10 13.80 2.83 12.76
C GLY A 10 14.73 2.80 11.56
N VAL A 11 14.40 1.96 10.57
CA VAL A 11 15.20 1.79 9.36
C VAL A 11 14.95 2.94 8.39
N ALA A 12 15.84 3.93 8.43
CA ALA A 12 15.84 5.02 7.47
C ALA A 12 17.09 5.90 7.58
N ASN A 13 17.81 5.84 8.71
CA ASN A 13 18.85 6.82 8.98
C ASN A 13 20.19 6.19 9.35
N HIS A 14 21.00 5.91 8.33
CA HIS A 14 22.43 5.64 8.50
C HIS A 14 23.25 6.94 8.58
N ASP A 15 22.60 8.09 8.38
CA ASP A 15 23.18 9.42 8.54
C ASP A 15 22.83 9.98 9.92
N ARG A 16 23.84 10.08 10.78
CA ARG A 16 23.69 10.62 12.13
C ARG A 16 23.22 12.06 12.11
N GLU A 17 23.82 12.90 11.27
CA GLU A 17 23.53 14.33 11.24
C GLU A 17 22.10 14.58 10.74
N ALA A 18 21.66 13.83 9.72
CA ALA A 18 20.29 13.91 9.24
C ALA A 18 19.26 13.44 10.29
N PHE A 19 19.60 12.43 11.10
CA PHE A 19 18.76 12.00 12.21
C PHE A 19 18.67 13.06 13.30
N GLU A 20 19.81 13.55 13.77
CA GLU A 20 19.89 14.57 14.81
C GLU A 20 19.15 15.85 14.37
N ALA A 21 19.33 16.29 13.12
CA ALA A 21 18.60 17.43 12.57
C ALA A 21 17.07 17.20 12.51
N THR A 22 16.63 15.96 12.29
CA THR A 22 15.20 15.61 12.34
C THR A 22 14.65 15.69 13.75
N VAL A 23 15.39 15.20 14.73
CA VAL A 23 15.03 15.30 16.16
C VAL A 23 15.03 16.75 16.62
N ASP A 24 16.00 17.56 16.18
CA ASP A 24 16.06 18.99 16.50
C ASP A 24 14.84 19.74 15.95
N ARG A 25 14.45 19.49 14.71
CA ARG A 25 13.22 20.06 14.13
C ARG A 25 11.98 19.68 14.94
N LEU A 26 11.86 18.41 15.33
CA LEU A 26 10.77 17.96 16.19
C LEU A 26 10.83 18.62 17.56
N SER A 27 12.02 18.81 18.13
CA SER A 27 12.20 19.49 19.41
C SER A 27 11.78 20.95 19.34
N VAL A 28 12.09 21.66 18.25
CA VAL A 28 11.62 23.03 18.01
C VAL A 28 10.10 23.07 17.91
N ALA A 29 9.48 22.14 17.18
CA ALA A 29 8.03 22.06 17.02
C ALA A 29 7.30 21.67 18.32
N ALA A 30 7.90 20.82 19.15
CA ALA A 30 7.35 20.37 20.43
C ALA A 30 7.56 21.38 21.57
N GLY A 31 8.35 22.44 21.36
CA GLY A 31 8.64 23.46 22.35
C GLY A 31 9.62 23.01 23.44
N SER A 32 9.78 23.83 24.48
CA SER A 32 10.81 23.64 25.52
C SER A 32 10.40 22.69 26.66
N ARG A 33 9.20 22.08 26.59
CA ARG A 33 8.66 21.18 27.62
C ARG A 33 9.46 19.88 27.73
N TRP A 34 9.89 19.34 26.60
CA TRP A 34 10.67 18.11 26.55
C TRP A 34 12.05 18.35 25.95
N GLN A 35 13.02 17.63 26.48
CA GLN A 35 14.35 17.54 25.89
C GLN A 35 14.40 16.25 25.06
N LEU A 36 14.32 16.37 23.73
CA LEU A 36 14.42 15.21 22.86
C LEU A 36 15.87 14.78 22.72
N LEU A 37 16.16 13.53 23.07
CA LEU A 37 17.50 12.97 23.11
C LEU A 37 17.64 11.88 22.04
N PRO A 38 18.34 12.13 20.92
CA PRO A 38 18.49 11.15 19.85
C PRO A 38 19.35 9.96 20.31
N ILE A 39 18.85 8.74 20.09
CA ILE A 39 19.61 7.49 20.22
C ILE A 39 19.91 6.96 18.83
N PHE A 40 21.09 7.30 18.31
CA PHE A 40 21.56 6.82 17.02
C PHE A 40 22.17 5.41 17.14
N TRP A 41 21.65 4.51 16.31
CA TRP A 41 22.16 3.13 16.16
C TRP A 41 22.41 2.74 14.70
N GLY A 42 22.17 3.65 13.74
CA GLY A 42 22.25 3.36 12.30
C GLY A 42 23.65 2.92 11.80
N ASP A 43 24.72 3.21 12.55
CA ASP A 43 26.07 2.68 12.32
C ASP A 43 26.19 1.16 12.55
N LEU A 44 25.25 0.59 13.31
CA LEU A 44 25.14 -0.85 13.56
C LEU A 44 24.17 -1.54 12.59
N GLY A 45 23.53 -0.80 11.68
CA GLY A 45 22.58 -1.30 10.70
C GLY A 45 23.21 -2.09 9.55
N ALA A 46 22.39 -2.44 8.57
CA ALA A 46 22.80 -3.14 7.36
C ALA A 46 23.71 -2.31 6.46
N ASP A 47 24.65 -3.00 5.82
CA ASP A 47 25.47 -2.43 4.76
C ASP A 47 24.71 -2.49 3.44
N ASP A 48 24.17 -1.36 3.02
CA ASP A 48 23.31 -1.24 1.83
C ASP A 48 24.11 -0.98 0.54
N ARG A 49 25.43 -0.78 0.64
CA ARG A 49 26.30 -0.40 -0.50
C ARG A 49 26.21 -1.40 -1.65
N TRP A 50 25.87 -2.65 -1.37
CA TRP A 50 25.82 -3.76 -2.33
C TRP A 50 24.41 -4.13 -2.77
N VAL A 51 23.37 -3.48 -2.26
CA VAL A 51 21.96 -3.80 -2.59
C VAL A 51 21.70 -3.69 -4.09
N HIS A 52 22.35 -2.74 -4.78
CA HIS A 52 22.21 -2.58 -6.22
C HIS A 52 22.60 -3.82 -7.03
N LEU A 53 23.44 -4.72 -6.49
CA LEU A 53 23.82 -5.98 -7.13
C LEU A 53 22.70 -7.04 -7.11
N THR A 54 21.70 -6.88 -6.23
CA THR A 54 20.59 -7.85 -6.10
C THR A 54 19.35 -7.44 -6.90
N VAL A 55 19.35 -6.22 -7.42
CA VAL A 55 18.31 -5.73 -8.33
C VAL A 55 18.70 -6.18 -9.74
N PRO A 56 17.86 -6.95 -10.46
CA PRO A 56 18.13 -7.32 -11.84
C PRO A 56 18.46 -6.08 -12.66
N ALA A 57 19.60 -6.09 -13.35
CA ALA A 57 19.93 -5.04 -14.30
C ALA A 57 18.81 -4.98 -15.36
N ARG A 58 18.58 -3.79 -15.94
CA ARG A 58 17.77 -3.66 -17.16
C ARG A 58 18.38 -4.55 -18.23
N THR A 59 17.89 -5.78 -18.35
CA THR A 59 18.08 -6.57 -19.55
C THR A 59 17.17 -5.93 -20.60
N GLU A 60 17.74 -5.55 -21.74
CA GLU A 60 17.05 -5.11 -22.95
C GLU A 60 16.19 -6.25 -23.53
N VAL A 61 15.25 -6.78 -22.75
CA VAL A 61 14.27 -7.80 -23.17
C VAL A 61 12.95 -7.09 -23.49
N ALA A 62 13.06 -5.95 -24.16
CA ALA A 62 11.92 -5.24 -24.74
C ALA A 62 11.76 -5.52 -26.24
N ASP A 63 12.71 -6.20 -26.88
CA ASP A 63 12.72 -6.38 -28.34
C ASP A 63 12.27 -7.78 -28.82
N GLU A 64 11.78 -8.65 -27.94
CA GLU A 64 11.20 -9.95 -28.34
C GLU A 64 9.68 -10.02 -28.12
N VAL A 65 8.95 -9.00 -28.58
CA VAL A 65 7.57 -9.21 -29.06
C VAL A 65 7.57 -8.94 -30.56
N ARG A 66 8.08 -9.92 -31.30
CA ARG A 66 7.91 -10.03 -32.74
C ARG A 66 6.46 -10.46 -32.99
N GLY A 67 5.62 -9.49 -33.34
CA GLY A 67 4.31 -9.70 -33.92
C GLY A 67 4.04 -8.52 -34.86
N ASP A 68 4.25 -8.73 -36.15
CA ASP A 68 4.06 -7.73 -37.18
C ASP A 68 2.66 -7.10 -37.13
N SER A 69 2.62 -5.78 -37.33
CA SER A 69 1.47 -4.95 -37.72
C SER A 69 0.34 -4.73 -36.70
N VAL A 70 0.49 -3.72 -35.83
CA VAL A 70 -0.50 -2.62 -35.65
C VAL A 70 0.27 -1.37 -35.20
N GLU A 71 0.69 -0.55 -36.16
CA GLU A 71 1.29 0.76 -35.92
C GLU A 71 0.17 1.82 -35.88
N GLU A 72 -0.77 1.68 -34.95
CA GLU A 72 -1.67 2.74 -34.53
C GLU A 72 -1.62 2.79 -33.01
N ALA A 73 -0.80 3.72 -32.50
CA ALA A 73 -0.70 3.99 -31.07
C ALA A 73 -2.09 4.39 -30.55
N LEU A 74 -2.63 3.62 -29.61
CA LEU A 74 -3.77 4.07 -28.82
C LEU A 74 -3.41 5.40 -28.14
N PRO A 75 -4.33 6.38 -28.07
CA PRO A 75 -4.07 7.65 -27.40
C PRO A 75 -3.65 7.42 -25.95
N ASP A 76 -2.61 8.12 -25.49
CA ASP A 76 -2.05 8.02 -24.12
C ASP A 76 -3.12 8.15 -23.01
N VAL A 77 -4.25 8.80 -23.32
CA VAL A 77 -5.43 8.95 -22.45
C VAL A 77 -6.04 7.59 -22.08
N LEU A 78 -6.17 6.67 -23.04
CA LEU A 78 -6.77 5.36 -22.82
C LEU A 78 -5.96 4.52 -21.83
N VAL A 79 -4.62 4.65 -21.88
CA VAL A 79 -3.68 3.94 -21.02
C VAL A 79 -3.67 4.49 -19.60
N ALA A 80 -3.78 5.81 -19.44
CA ALA A 80 -3.84 6.46 -18.13
C ALA A 80 -5.15 6.13 -17.38
N ASP A 81 -6.25 6.10 -18.13
CA ASP A 81 -7.59 5.79 -17.62
C ASP A 81 -7.72 4.32 -17.21
N LEU A 82 -7.18 3.38 -18.00
CA LEU A 82 -7.13 1.95 -17.64
C LEU A 82 -6.38 1.68 -16.32
N LEU A 83 -5.37 2.49 -16.01
CA LEU A 83 -4.55 2.36 -14.80
C LEU A 83 -5.19 2.94 -13.54
N ALA A 84 -6.10 3.90 -13.70
CA ALA A 84 -6.79 4.54 -12.57
C ALA A 84 -7.80 3.60 -11.88
N GLY A 85 -8.25 2.53 -12.57
CA GLY A 85 -9.24 1.58 -12.08
C GLY A 85 -8.69 0.24 -11.59
N TRP A 86 -7.37 0.02 -11.57
CA TRP A 86 -6.82 -1.28 -11.17
C TRP A 86 -6.82 -1.44 -9.64
N PRO A 87 -7.54 -2.42 -9.07
CA PRO A 87 -7.56 -2.60 -7.63
C PRO A 87 -6.21 -3.14 -7.14
N LEU A 88 -5.56 -2.42 -6.24
CA LEU A 88 -4.43 -2.93 -5.44
C LEU A 88 -4.89 -3.88 -4.32
N SER A 89 -6.17 -4.25 -4.30
CA SER A 89 -6.81 -5.06 -3.27
C SER A 89 -7.46 -6.29 -3.88
N GLY A 90 -7.14 -7.47 -3.33
CA GLY A 90 -7.73 -8.74 -3.73
C GLY A 90 -9.26 -8.70 -3.63
N VAL A 91 -9.90 -8.77 -4.79
CA VAL A 91 -11.35 -8.82 -4.95
C VAL A 91 -11.80 -10.27 -4.75
N SER A 92 -12.96 -10.50 -4.12
CA SER A 92 -13.48 -11.85 -3.94
C SER A 92 -14.06 -12.39 -5.27
N ALA A 93 -13.92 -13.68 -5.55
CA ALA A 93 -14.40 -14.30 -6.79
C ALA A 93 -15.90 -14.05 -7.09
N ALA A 94 -16.73 -13.84 -6.06
CA ALA A 94 -18.15 -13.50 -6.23
C ALA A 94 -18.37 -12.05 -6.67
N GLU A 95 -17.47 -11.15 -6.30
CA GLU A 95 -17.48 -9.75 -6.74
C GLU A 95 -16.92 -9.64 -8.17
N GLU A 96 -15.89 -10.42 -8.51
CA GLU A 96 -15.34 -10.52 -9.86
C GLU A 96 -16.39 -11.00 -10.88
N LEU A 97 -17.20 -12.01 -10.51
CA LEU A 97 -18.29 -12.49 -11.35
C LEU A 97 -19.38 -11.44 -11.55
N ARG A 98 -19.81 -10.76 -10.48
CA ARG A 98 -20.81 -9.66 -10.58
C ARG A 98 -20.31 -8.50 -11.41
N GLN A 99 -19.03 -8.17 -11.30
CA GLN A 99 -18.41 -7.10 -12.07
C GLN A 99 -18.32 -7.48 -13.56
N SER A 100 -17.94 -8.71 -13.86
CA SER A 100 -17.89 -9.24 -15.23
C SER A 100 -19.26 -9.18 -15.92
N ASP A 101 -20.34 -9.50 -15.21
CA ASP A 101 -21.71 -9.42 -15.75
C ASP A 101 -22.13 -7.96 -16.01
N SER A 102 -21.83 -7.04 -15.08
CA SER A 102 -22.07 -5.60 -15.27
C SER A 102 -21.28 -5.02 -16.45
N ASN A 103 -20.07 -5.53 -16.67
CA ASN A 103 -19.20 -5.08 -17.75
C ASN A 103 -19.71 -5.58 -19.12
N LEU A 104 -20.23 -6.81 -19.18
CA LEU A 104 -20.92 -7.30 -20.37
C LEU A 104 -22.13 -6.42 -20.72
N ASP A 105 -22.92 -6.05 -19.72
CA ASP A 105 -24.08 -5.18 -19.92
C ASP A 105 -23.69 -3.82 -20.52
N ALA A 106 -22.58 -3.23 -20.08
CA ALA A 106 -22.05 -1.99 -20.64
C ALA A 106 -21.69 -2.11 -22.14
N VAL A 107 -20.98 -3.17 -22.53
CA VAL A 107 -20.66 -3.43 -23.94
C VAL A 107 -21.94 -3.63 -24.76
N LEU A 108 -22.90 -4.39 -24.24
CA LEU A 108 -24.18 -4.63 -24.91
C LEU A 108 -25.04 -3.36 -25.02
N VAL A 109 -24.94 -2.43 -24.06
CA VAL A 109 -25.57 -1.11 -24.16
C VAL A 109 -24.98 -0.32 -25.33
N GLY A 110 -23.65 -0.25 -25.44
CA GLY A 110 -22.98 0.44 -26.55
C GLY A 110 -23.34 -0.12 -27.93
N VAL A 111 -23.41 -1.46 -28.07
CA VAL A 111 -23.86 -2.13 -29.31
C VAL A 111 -25.28 -1.67 -29.68
N ARG A 112 -26.20 -1.64 -28.71
CA ARG A 112 -27.60 -1.30 -28.95
C ARG A 112 -27.78 0.17 -29.28
N GLU A 113 -27.10 1.07 -28.57
CA GLU A 113 -27.16 2.50 -28.81
C GLU A 113 -26.66 2.81 -30.23
N ARG A 114 -25.49 2.28 -30.60
CA ARG A 114 -24.88 2.59 -31.89
C ARG A 114 -25.66 2.10 -33.09
N LEU A 115 -26.12 0.83 -33.07
CA LEU A 115 -26.90 0.25 -34.17
C LEU A 115 -28.33 0.81 -34.24
N ARG A 116 -28.88 1.30 -33.13
CA ARG A 116 -30.19 1.94 -33.15
C ARG A 116 -30.15 3.33 -33.74
N ASP A 117 -29.03 4.04 -33.65
CA ASP A 117 -28.90 5.42 -34.15
C ASP A 117 -28.49 5.51 -35.62
N ASP A 118 -28.30 4.38 -36.29
CA ASP A 118 -28.00 4.31 -37.72
C ASP A 118 -29.29 4.49 -38.57
N GLU A 119 -29.37 5.59 -39.33
CA GLU A 119 -30.54 5.95 -40.13
C GLU A 119 -30.77 5.03 -41.34
N GLU A 120 -29.71 4.48 -41.97
CA GLU A 120 -29.84 3.61 -43.15
C GLU A 120 -30.42 2.24 -42.77
N LEU A 121 -30.01 1.75 -41.61
CA LEU A 121 -30.48 0.53 -40.99
C LEU A 121 -31.97 0.66 -40.62
N ARG A 122 -32.38 1.76 -39.97
CA ARG A 122 -33.79 2.03 -39.58
C ARG A 122 -34.78 1.93 -40.75
N ASP A 123 -34.42 2.43 -41.92
CA ASP A 123 -35.28 2.41 -43.11
C ASP A 123 -35.44 1.01 -43.73
N SER A 124 -34.52 0.08 -43.43
CA SER A 124 -34.54 -1.30 -43.91
C SER A 124 -35.33 -2.27 -43.02
N GLY A 125 -35.69 -1.86 -41.79
CA GLY A 125 -36.38 -2.69 -40.81
C GLY A 125 -35.56 -3.87 -40.27
N SER A 126 -34.24 -3.90 -40.53
CA SER A 126 -33.33 -5.01 -40.18
C SER A 126 -32.57 -4.83 -38.86
N ASP A 127 -32.68 -3.67 -38.22
CA ASP A 127 -31.93 -3.28 -36.99
C ASP A 127 -32.13 -4.27 -35.86
N GLY A 128 -33.37 -4.72 -35.65
CA GLY A 128 -33.69 -5.63 -34.56
C GLY A 128 -32.99 -6.99 -34.70
N ALA A 129 -32.80 -7.45 -35.94
CA ALA A 129 -32.15 -8.73 -36.22
C ALA A 129 -30.62 -8.61 -36.06
N LEU A 130 -30.02 -7.56 -36.61
CA LEU A 130 -28.57 -7.32 -36.49
C LEU A 130 -28.15 -7.04 -35.04
N VAL A 131 -28.92 -6.22 -34.31
CA VAL A 131 -28.70 -5.97 -32.88
C VAL A 131 -28.74 -7.27 -32.08
N ALA A 132 -29.72 -8.15 -32.35
CA ALA A 132 -29.83 -9.44 -31.67
C ALA A 132 -28.66 -10.37 -32.00
N GLU A 133 -28.23 -10.42 -33.26
CA GLU A 133 -27.13 -11.27 -33.72
C GLU A 133 -25.78 -10.82 -33.14
N VAL A 134 -25.47 -9.52 -33.21
CA VAL A 134 -24.25 -8.94 -32.62
C VAL A 134 -24.25 -9.11 -31.09
N SER A 135 -25.36 -8.81 -30.42
CA SER A 135 -25.47 -8.98 -28.96
C SER A 135 -25.27 -10.42 -28.52
N ALA A 136 -25.85 -11.39 -29.24
CA ALA A 136 -25.68 -12.81 -28.93
C ALA A 136 -24.23 -13.28 -29.15
N ALA A 137 -23.58 -12.78 -30.20
CA ALA A 137 -22.18 -13.07 -30.46
C ALA A 137 -21.23 -12.49 -29.40
N VAL A 138 -21.48 -11.27 -28.94
CA VAL A 138 -20.72 -10.65 -27.84
C VAL A 138 -20.87 -11.48 -26.55
N ALA A 139 -22.10 -11.80 -26.16
CA ALA A 139 -22.38 -12.55 -24.94
C ALA A 139 -21.76 -13.97 -24.99
N ALA A 140 -21.76 -14.62 -26.15
CA ALA A 140 -21.20 -15.96 -26.31
C ALA A 140 -19.66 -15.99 -26.23
N GLU A 141 -18.98 -14.90 -26.58
CA GLU A 141 -17.52 -14.81 -26.53
C GLU A 141 -17.00 -14.28 -25.19
N TRP A 142 -17.83 -13.56 -24.44
CA TRP A 142 -17.44 -12.82 -23.25
C TRP A 142 -16.70 -13.67 -22.20
N SER A 143 -17.15 -14.90 -21.96
CA SER A 143 -16.52 -15.79 -20.97
C SER A 143 -15.11 -16.24 -21.35
N ASP A 144 -14.75 -16.14 -22.62
CA ASP A 144 -13.46 -16.57 -23.15
C ASP A 144 -12.44 -15.41 -23.23
N LEU A 145 -12.87 -14.17 -22.96
CA LEU A 145 -12.04 -12.96 -22.91
C LEU A 145 -11.34 -12.83 -21.56
N ARG A 146 -10.13 -12.27 -21.54
CA ARG A 146 -9.31 -12.19 -20.32
C ARG A 146 -9.24 -10.81 -19.71
N TRP A 147 -9.21 -9.77 -20.52
CA TRP A 147 -8.87 -8.42 -20.10
C TRP A 147 -10.06 -7.46 -20.13
N LEU A 148 -10.89 -7.53 -21.18
CA LEU A 148 -12.11 -6.73 -21.29
C LEU A 148 -13.08 -6.94 -20.10
N PRO A 149 -13.31 -8.16 -19.59
CA PRO A 149 -14.14 -8.35 -18.41
C PRO A 149 -13.58 -7.71 -17.12
N ALA A 150 -12.29 -7.40 -17.08
CA ALA A 150 -11.61 -6.80 -15.92
C ALA A 150 -11.56 -5.26 -15.96
N VAL A 151 -11.97 -4.63 -17.06
CA VAL A 151 -11.99 -3.17 -17.20
C VAL A 151 -13.09 -2.58 -16.32
N GLN A 152 -12.77 -1.57 -15.51
CA GLN A 152 -13.76 -0.93 -14.60
C GLN A 152 -14.47 0.28 -15.20
N GLN A 153 -14.03 0.75 -16.36
CA GLN A 153 -14.57 1.95 -16.99
C GLN A 153 -15.74 1.60 -17.90
N GLU A 154 -16.94 1.93 -17.45
CA GLU A 154 -18.17 1.62 -18.17
C GLU A 154 -18.26 2.35 -19.51
N GLU A 155 -17.81 3.61 -19.58
CA GLU A 155 -17.78 4.39 -20.82
C GLU A 155 -16.88 3.74 -21.87
N LEU A 156 -15.69 3.29 -21.49
CA LEU A 156 -14.78 2.60 -22.40
C LEU A 156 -15.39 1.30 -22.94
N LEU A 157 -16.09 0.54 -22.08
CA LEU A 157 -16.78 -0.68 -22.49
C LEU A 157 -17.94 -0.40 -23.45
N ARG A 158 -18.69 0.70 -23.24
CA ARG A 158 -19.71 1.16 -24.20
C ARG A 158 -19.10 1.52 -25.56
N GLU A 159 -17.97 2.23 -25.58
CA GLU A 159 -17.25 2.57 -26.82
C GLU A 159 -16.73 1.32 -27.56
N VAL A 160 -16.24 0.31 -26.83
CA VAL A 160 -15.89 -0.99 -27.42
C VAL A 160 -17.12 -1.64 -28.06
N GLY A 161 -18.27 -1.60 -27.38
CA GLY A 161 -19.55 -2.07 -27.92
C GLY A 161 -19.96 -1.33 -29.20
N ALA A 162 -19.85 -0.01 -29.21
CA ALA A 162 -20.16 0.82 -30.37
C ALA A 162 -19.22 0.53 -31.56
N ALA A 163 -17.92 0.38 -31.32
CA ALA A 163 -16.95 0.06 -32.37
C ALA A 163 -17.18 -1.35 -32.97
N VAL A 164 -17.58 -2.33 -32.16
CA VAL A 164 -17.96 -3.67 -32.63
C VAL A 164 -19.24 -3.61 -33.47
N ALA A 165 -20.22 -2.80 -33.06
CA ALA A 165 -21.45 -2.55 -33.79
C ALA A 165 -21.18 -1.93 -35.17
N ASP A 166 -20.38 -0.86 -35.25
CA ASP A 166 -20.03 -0.19 -36.50
C ASP A 166 -19.33 -1.14 -37.47
N ALA A 167 -18.33 -1.87 -36.96
CA ALA A 167 -17.61 -2.84 -37.79
C ALA A 167 -18.53 -3.97 -38.30
N ALA A 168 -19.56 -4.36 -37.55
CA ALA A 168 -20.54 -5.36 -37.96
C ALA A 168 -21.56 -4.81 -38.98
N ALA A 169 -22.00 -3.56 -38.81
CA ALA A 169 -22.87 -2.87 -39.75
C ALA A 169 -22.19 -2.66 -41.12
N ASP A 170 -20.94 -2.18 -41.10
CA ASP A 170 -20.11 -2.03 -42.31
C ASP A 170 -19.92 -3.38 -43.04
N ALA A 171 -19.67 -4.45 -42.28
CA ALA A 171 -19.53 -5.78 -42.84
C ALA A 171 -20.84 -6.29 -43.48
N ALA A 172 -21.99 -5.95 -42.90
CA ALA A 172 -23.30 -6.31 -43.43
C ALA A 172 -23.67 -5.50 -44.70
N ALA A 173 -23.31 -4.22 -44.75
CA ALA A 173 -23.64 -3.31 -45.84
C ALA A 173 -22.92 -3.64 -47.18
N VAL A 174 -21.77 -4.30 -47.12
CA VAL A 174 -20.95 -4.64 -48.32
C VAL A 174 -21.49 -5.85 -49.10
N SER A 175 -22.55 -6.52 -48.63
CA SER A 175 -23.13 -7.71 -49.30
C SER A 175 -24.43 -7.40 -50.09
N PRO A 176 -24.55 -7.76 -51.39
CA PRO A 176 -25.77 -7.50 -52.17
C PRO A 176 -26.92 -8.48 -51.84
N PRO A 177 -28.19 -8.07 -52.02
CA PRO A 177 -29.35 -8.88 -51.70
C PRO A 177 -29.59 -9.92 -52.81
N SER A 178 -29.10 -11.14 -52.60
CA SER A 178 -29.58 -12.33 -53.31
C SER A 178 -29.64 -13.51 -52.34
N GLU A 179 -30.74 -14.25 -52.38
CA GLU A 179 -31.26 -15.15 -51.34
C GLU A 179 -30.39 -16.38 -50.98
N GLU A 180 -29.15 -16.53 -51.45
CA GLU A 180 -28.36 -17.76 -51.22
C GLU A 180 -26.88 -17.60 -50.83
N LEU A 181 -26.44 -16.43 -50.34
CA LEU A 181 -25.11 -16.29 -49.72
C LEU A 181 -25.23 -15.68 -48.31
N ARG A 182 -25.37 -16.55 -47.29
CA ARG A 182 -25.04 -16.26 -45.88
C ARG A 182 -23.53 -15.99 -45.80
N GLY A 183 -23.16 -14.78 -46.19
CA GLY A 183 -21.84 -14.46 -46.71
C GLY A 183 -20.99 -13.56 -45.82
N LEU A 184 -21.32 -13.42 -44.53
CA LEU A 184 -20.42 -13.02 -43.47
C LEU A 184 -21.02 -13.57 -42.17
N ASN A 185 -20.32 -14.48 -41.51
CA ASN A 185 -20.73 -14.97 -40.20
C ASN A 185 -20.47 -13.84 -39.21
N VAL A 186 -21.47 -12.99 -38.99
CA VAL A 186 -21.40 -11.83 -38.07
C VAL A 186 -20.88 -12.27 -36.72
N ALA A 187 -21.31 -13.43 -36.23
CA ALA A 187 -20.78 -13.98 -34.98
C ALA A 187 -19.27 -14.29 -35.01
N ALA A 188 -18.76 -14.85 -36.11
CA ALA A 188 -17.32 -15.07 -36.27
C ALA A 188 -16.52 -13.77 -36.41
N PHE A 189 -17.10 -12.75 -37.04
CA PHE A 189 -16.48 -11.43 -37.18
C PHE A 189 -16.43 -10.69 -35.83
N VAL A 190 -17.55 -10.64 -35.10
CA VAL A 190 -17.67 -10.06 -33.75
C VAL A 190 -16.69 -10.73 -32.80
N ARG A 191 -16.64 -12.07 -32.79
CA ARG A 191 -15.66 -12.84 -32.02
C ARG A 191 -14.23 -12.39 -32.29
N ARG A 192 -13.85 -12.27 -33.57
CA ARG A 192 -12.49 -11.87 -33.95
C ARG A 192 -12.18 -10.46 -33.44
N ARG A 193 -13.09 -9.50 -33.65
CA ARG A 193 -12.91 -8.12 -33.20
C ARG A 193 -12.80 -8.01 -31.68
N LEU A 194 -13.63 -8.72 -30.92
CA LEU A 194 -13.54 -8.75 -29.46
C LEU A 194 -12.20 -9.31 -28.97
N ARG A 195 -11.68 -10.37 -29.60
CA ARG A 195 -10.35 -10.91 -29.26
C ARG A 195 -9.22 -9.95 -29.61
N ASP A 196 -9.32 -9.25 -30.74
CA ASP A 196 -8.33 -8.24 -31.13
C ASP A 196 -8.32 -7.10 -30.10
N PHE A 197 -9.49 -6.61 -29.67
CA PHE A 197 -9.60 -5.62 -28.60
C PHE A 197 -9.07 -6.15 -27.26
N ASP A 198 -9.42 -7.37 -26.86
CA ASP A 198 -8.93 -8.00 -25.63
C ASP A 198 -7.40 -8.12 -25.60
N SER A 199 -6.80 -8.49 -26.74
CA SER A 199 -5.35 -8.59 -26.90
C SER A 199 -4.67 -7.22 -26.81
N VAL A 200 -5.25 -6.19 -27.43
CA VAL A 200 -4.70 -4.83 -27.39
C VAL A 200 -4.79 -4.24 -25.98
N VAL A 201 -5.94 -4.42 -25.31
CA VAL A 201 -6.13 -4.03 -23.91
C VAL A 201 -5.14 -4.77 -23.01
N GLY A 202 -4.96 -6.08 -23.21
CA GLY A 202 -3.98 -6.88 -22.50
C GLY A 202 -2.55 -6.36 -22.65
N ALA A 203 -2.12 -6.07 -23.89
CA ALA A 203 -0.78 -5.53 -24.16
C ALA A 203 -0.57 -4.16 -23.49
N ALA A 204 -1.59 -3.29 -23.47
CA ALA A 204 -1.53 -1.99 -22.82
C ALA A 204 -1.41 -2.12 -21.28
N ILE A 205 -2.21 -3.01 -20.68
CA ILE A 205 -2.15 -3.33 -19.24
C ILE A 205 -0.77 -3.88 -18.87
N GLU A 206 -0.27 -4.85 -19.63
CA GLU A 206 1.03 -5.47 -19.38
C GLU A 206 2.18 -4.46 -19.50
N ALA A 207 2.17 -3.60 -20.52
CA ALA A 207 3.17 -2.55 -20.68
C ALA A 207 3.14 -1.55 -19.51
N ALA A 208 1.95 -1.16 -19.07
CA ALA A 208 1.78 -0.25 -17.94
C ALA A 208 2.16 -0.88 -16.60
N ALA A 209 1.77 -2.13 -16.36
CA ALA A 209 2.19 -2.92 -15.20
C ALA A 209 3.72 -3.12 -15.21
N GLY A 210 4.33 -3.33 -16.37
CA GLY A 210 5.79 -3.39 -16.56
C GLY A 210 6.49 -2.08 -16.18
N ARG A 211 5.93 -0.92 -16.59
CA ARG A 211 6.43 0.40 -16.19
C ARG A 211 6.26 0.65 -14.69
N LEU A 212 5.11 0.30 -14.11
CA LEU A 212 4.85 0.42 -12.67
C LEU A 212 5.78 -0.48 -11.85
N ASN A 213 5.94 -1.74 -12.24
CA ASN A 213 6.87 -2.69 -11.62
C ASN A 213 8.32 -2.17 -11.71
N THR A 214 8.72 -1.63 -12.85
CA THR A 214 10.05 -1.02 -13.02
C THR A 214 10.22 0.22 -12.15
N HIS A 215 9.20 1.08 -12.07
CA HIS A 215 9.21 2.26 -11.22
C HIS A 215 9.33 1.86 -9.75
N MET A 216 8.43 1.00 -9.24
CA MET A 216 8.47 0.47 -7.88
C MET A 216 9.82 -0.18 -7.55
N ARG A 217 10.40 -0.94 -8.48
CA ARG A 217 11.71 -1.58 -8.24
C ARG A 217 12.89 -0.61 -8.27
N SER A 218 12.83 0.48 -9.04
CA SER A 218 13.92 1.45 -9.11
C SER A 218 13.86 2.51 -7.99
N SER A 219 12.65 2.94 -7.60
CA SER A 219 12.46 4.00 -6.60
C SER A 219 12.22 3.48 -5.18
N ALA A 220 11.53 2.35 -5.01
CA ALA A 220 11.19 1.81 -3.68
C ALA A 220 12.14 0.69 -3.19
N ALA A 221 12.76 -0.09 -4.10
CA ALA A 221 13.58 -1.24 -3.70
C ALA A 221 14.79 -0.87 -2.81
N PRO A 222 15.51 0.24 -3.00
CA PRO A 222 16.58 0.61 -2.07
C PRO A 222 16.08 0.81 -0.63
N GLY A 223 14.91 1.44 -0.46
CA GLY A 223 14.29 1.63 0.87
C GLY A 223 13.81 0.32 1.49
N VAL A 224 13.14 -0.53 0.71
CA VAL A 224 12.66 -1.84 1.17
C VAL A 224 13.84 -2.77 1.52
N ALA A 225 14.88 -2.81 0.69
CA ALA A 225 16.07 -3.63 0.94
C ALA A 225 16.83 -3.16 2.19
N ARG A 226 16.95 -1.84 2.42
CA ARG A 226 17.47 -1.30 3.67
C ARG A 226 16.65 -1.75 4.87
N PHE A 227 15.32 -1.59 4.80
CA PHE A 227 14.39 -2.02 5.85
C PHE A 227 14.59 -3.50 6.20
N LEU A 228 14.54 -4.38 5.21
CA LEU A 228 14.75 -5.80 5.42
C LEU A 228 16.15 -6.11 5.95
N GLY A 229 17.18 -5.43 5.42
CA GLY A 229 18.56 -5.58 5.88
C GLY A 229 18.71 -5.26 7.37
N ASP A 230 18.22 -4.10 7.82
CA ASP A 230 18.29 -3.69 9.22
C ASP A 230 17.48 -4.61 10.13
N VAL A 231 16.32 -5.12 9.68
CA VAL A 231 15.56 -6.12 10.44
C VAL A 231 16.40 -7.39 10.64
N LEU A 232 17.07 -7.89 9.60
CA LEU A 232 17.96 -9.06 9.70
C LEU A 232 19.15 -8.79 10.62
N VAL A 233 19.76 -7.60 10.50
CA VAL A 233 20.86 -7.18 11.35
C VAL A 233 20.41 -7.06 12.80
N TYR A 234 19.26 -6.47 13.06
CA TYR A 234 18.69 -6.36 14.40
C TYR A 234 18.43 -7.74 15.01
N GLN A 235 17.86 -8.68 14.26
CA GLN A 235 17.64 -10.05 14.73
C GLN A 235 18.95 -10.74 15.12
N ARG A 236 20.03 -10.55 14.33
CA ARG A 236 21.33 -11.17 14.59
C ARG A 236 22.15 -10.47 15.68
N HIS A 237 22.10 -9.14 15.73
CA HIS A 237 22.99 -8.28 16.53
C HIS A 237 22.25 -7.50 17.63
N ARG A 238 21.08 -7.99 18.05
CA ARG A 238 20.19 -7.38 19.06
C ARG A 238 20.95 -6.89 20.30
N ALA A 239 21.87 -7.69 20.82
CA ALA A 239 22.63 -7.38 22.03
C ALA A 239 23.45 -6.07 21.91
N ALA A 240 24.11 -5.84 20.77
CA ALA A 240 24.92 -4.64 20.54
C ALA A 240 24.04 -3.37 20.44
N ILE A 241 22.93 -3.47 19.72
CA ILE A 241 21.96 -2.37 19.58
C ILE A 241 21.29 -2.07 20.94
N HIS A 242 20.94 -3.11 21.70
CA HIS A 242 20.40 -2.98 23.05
C HIS A 242 21.39 -2.32 24.02
N ALA A 243 22.67 -2.70 23.95
CA ALA A 243 23.73 -2.06 24.72
C ALA A 243 23.86 -0.57 24.37
N ARG A 244 23.85 -0.22 23.07
CA ARG A 244 23.88 1.18 22.60
C ARG A 244 22.75 2.04 23.18
N VAL A 245 21.54 1.51 23.23
CA VAL A 245 20.39 2.21 23.82
C VAL A 245 20.63 2.45 25.31
N ARG A 246 21.03 1.41 26.06
CA ARG A 246 21.28 1.51 27.51
C ARG A 246 22.41 2.46 27.84
N GLU A 247 23.52 2.37 27.13
CA GLU A 247 24.67 3.27 27.29
C GLU A 247 24.28 4.73 27.04
N THR A 248 23.47 4.98 25.99
CA THR A 248 22.99 6.34 25.71
C THR A 248 22.06 6.85 26.80
N VAL A 249 21.17 6.01 27.33
CA VAL A 249 20.28 6.38 28.45
C VAL A 249 21.10 6.71 29.71
N GLU A 250 22.04 5.84 30.10
CA GLU A 250 22.88 6.02 31.30
C GLU A 250 23.76 7.27 31.21
N LYS A 251 24.28 7.61 30.01
CA LYS A 251 25.05 8.85 29.78
C LYS A 251 24.29 10.13 30.16
N HIS A 252 22.96 10.11 30.10
CA HIS A 252 22.12 11.26 30.43
C HIS A 252 21.69 11.30 31.90
N GLY A 253 21.97 10.25 32.68
CA GLY A 253 21.72 10.25 34.10
C GLY A 253 21.77 8.87 34.72
N SER A 254 22.44 8.75 35.87
CA SER A 254 22.66 7.44 36.48
C SER A 254 21.37 6.78 36.95
N GLY A 255 21.17 5.53 36.55
CA GLY A 255 19.99 4.76 36.89
C GLY A 255 18.74 5.13 36.10
N LEU A 256 18.83 6.01 35.09
CA LEU A 256 17.75 6.19 34.13
C LEU A 256 17.43 4.87 33.41
N GLY A 257 16.15 4.58 33.25
CA GLY A 257 15.68 3.34 32.62
C GLY A 257 15.60 2.16 33.61
N SER A 258 15.84 2.41 34.90
CA SER A 258 15.53 1.49 35.99
C SER A 258 14.10 1.69 36.50
N ARG A 259 13.63 0.77 37.36
CA ARG A 259 12.30 0.82 37.97
C ARG A 259 12.01 2.12 38.71
N ASP A 260 13.01 2.65 39.41
CA ASP A 260 12.88 3.86 40.22
C ASP A 260 12.99 5.15 39.39
N ARG A 261 13.56 5.06 38.19
CA ARG A 261 13.73 6.19 37.27
C ARG A 261 13.38 5.79 35.82
N PRO A 262 12.11 5.46 35.55
CA PRO A 262 11.67 5.06 34.22
C PRO A 262 11.81 6.21 33.22
N VAL A 263 12.06 5.88 31.96
CA VAL A 263 12.27 6.85 30.88
C VAL A 263 11.04 7.03 30.01
N ARG A 264 10.98 8.15 29.29
CA ARG A 264 10.02 8.34 28.19
C ARG A 264 10.70 8.05 26.87
N VAL A 265 10.01 7.35 25.98
CA VAL A 265 10.57 6.93 24.69
C VAL A 265 9.63 7.27 23.55
N LEU A 266 10.22 7.81 22.49
CA LEU A 266 9.62 8.01 21.18
C LEU A 266 10.27 7.00 20.20
N GLY A 267 9.50 6.02 19.74
CA GLY A 267 9.98 4.94 18.88
C GLY A 267 9.33 4.97 17.50
N HIS A 268 10.11 5.30 16.47
CA HIS A 268 9.66 5.20 15.08
C HIS A 268 9.98 3.82 14.52
N SER A 269 9.02 3.14 13.88
CA SER A 269 9.30 1.91 13.12
C SER A 269 10.06 0.87 13.95
N LEU A 270 11.19 0.36 13.45
CA LEU A 270 12.06 -0.57 14.17
C LEU A 270 12.57 -0.01 15.52
N GLY A 271 12.63 1.31 15.70
CA GLY A 271 12.93 1.94 16.99
C GLY A 271 11.88 1.64 18.06
N GLY A 272 10.60 1.54 17.67
CA GLY A 272 9.53 1.06 18.56
C GLY A 272 9.71 -0.41 18.94
N VAL A 273 10.11 -1.23 17.98
CA VAL A 273 10.43 -2.65 18.20
C VAL A 273 11.61 -2.81 19.17
N ILE A 274 12.72 -2.10 18.95
CA ILE A 274 13.91 -2.10 19.81
C ILE A 274 13.52 -1.73 21.24
N THR A 275 12.70 -0.69 21.40
CA THR A 275 12.23 -0.20 22.70
C THR A 275 11.42 -1.26 23.44
N LEU A 276 10.42 -1.84 22.79
CA LEU A 276 9.55 -2.83 23.42
C LEU A 276 10.30 -4.13 23.71
N ASP A 277 11.20 -4.56 22.83
CA ASP A 277 12.09 -5.69 23.06
C ASP A 277 13.04 -5.48 24.25
N LEU A 278 13.46 -4.24 24.53
CA LEU A 278 14.24 -3.88 25.71
C LEU A 278 13.36 -3.84 26.97
N ALA A 279 12.18 -3.25 26.86
CA ALA A 279 11.26 -3.08 27.97
C ALA A 279 10.63 -4.41 28.44
N THR A 280 10.57 -5.40 27.56
CA THR A 280 9.94 -6.70 27.83
C THR A 280 10.94 -7.82 28.06
N GLY A 281 12.24 -7.55 27.97
CA GLY A 281 13.30 -8.51 28.27
C GLY A 281 13.44 -8.81 29.78
N HIS A 282 14.22 -9.83 30.12
CA HIS A 282 14.47 -10.23 31.51
C HIS A 282 15.22 -9.19 32.36
N ASN A 283 15.98 -8.30 31.71
CA ASN A 283 16.53 -7.10 32.31
C ASN A 283 15.84 -5.88 31.67
N PRO A 284 14.63 -5.50 32.10
CA PRO A 284 13.82 -4.55 31.36
C PRO A 284 14.40 -3.13 31.38
N LEU A 285 14.30 -2.42 30.27
CA LEU A 285 14.32 -0.96 30.26
C LEU A 285 12.95 -0.46 30.74
N TRP A 286 12.89 0.23 31.87
CA TRP A 286 11.63 0.73 32.42
C TRP A 286 11.21 2.01 31.70
N VAL A 287 10.01 1.98 31.12
CA VAL A 287 9.44 3.04 30.30
C VAL A 287 8.14 3.53 30.94
N SER A 288 8.12 4.79 31.36
CA SER A 288 6.94 5.42 31.97
C SER A 288 5.89 5.78 30.93
N SER A 289 6.33 6.23 29.76
CA SER A 289 5.46 6.53 28.62
C SER A 289 6.17 6.17 27.32
N LEU A 290 5.52 5.38 26.48
CA LEU A 290 5.97 5.01 25.16
C LEU A 290 5.04 5.62 24.10
N LEU A 291 5.61 6.39 23.17
CA LEU A 291 4.92 6.79 21.94
C LEU A 291 5.61 6.08 20.77
N THR A 292 4.87 5.22 20.06
CA THR A 292 5.34 4.61 18.81
C THR A 292 4.61 5.18 17.61
N PHE A 293 5.24 5.15 16.44
CA PHE A 293 4.59 5.46 15.17
C PHE A 293 5.20 4.66 14.04
N GLY A 294 4.34 4.12 13.15
CA GLY A 294 4.76 3.20 12.10
C GLY A 294 5.41 1.91 12.65
N SER A 295 5.05 1.44 13.84
CA SER A 295 5.75 0.32 14.50
C SER A 295 5.28 -1.06 14.03
N GLN A 296 6.21 -2.00 13.90
CA GLN A 296 5.95 -3.40 13.50
C GLN A 296 5.80 -4.37 14.69
N PHE A 297 5.95 -3.90 15.93
CA PHE A 297 6.05 -4.80 17.10
C PHE A 297 4.85 -5.74 17.25
N SER A 298 3.63 -5.23 17.08
CA SER A 298 2.40 -6.03 17.17
C SER A 298 2.33 -7.13 16.12
N PHE A 299 2.71 -6.81 14.87
CA PHE A 299 2.78 -7.80 13.80
C PHE A 299 3.81 -8.88 14.11
N PHE A 300 5.02 -8.48 14.52
CA PHE A 300 6.07 -9.44 14.87
C PHE A 300 5.63 -10.37 16.01
N HIS A 301 5.01 -9.85 17.07
CA HIS A 301 4.51 -10.70 18.16
C HIS A 301 3.38 -11.65 17.72
N ALA A 302 2.52 -11.23 16.78
CA ALA A 302 1.44 -12.06 16.28
C ALA A 302 1.91 -13.23 15.41
N VAL A 303 2.98 -13.04 14.63
CA VAL A 303 3.52 -14.07 13.71
C VAL A 303 4.62 -14.94 14.33
N ASP A 304 5.45 -14.35 15.20
CA ASP A 304 6.55 -15.00 15.90
C ASP A 304 6.65 -14.41 17.32
N PRO A 305 5.95 -15.02 18.30
CA PRO A 305 5.83 -14.48 19.65
C PRO A 305 7.16 -14.02 20.23
N ARG A 306 7.25 -12.72 20.55
CA ARG A 306 8.45 -12.13 21.12
C ARG A 306 8.76 -12.78 22.47
N GLY A 307 10.01 -13.23 22.64
CA GLY A 307 10.49 -13.77 23.91
C GLY A 307 10.64 -12.72 25.01
N GLY A 308 11.00 -13.16 26.21
CA GLY A 308 11.15 -12.30 27.38
C GLY A 308 10.03 -12.52 28.40
N LEU A 309 9.40 -11.44 28.85
CA LEU A 309 8.36 -11.44 29.88
C LEU A 309 6.93 -11.37 29.30
N ILE A 310 6.76 -11.43 27.98
CA ILE A 310 5.45 -11.43 27.33
C ILE A 310 5.06 -12.86 26.97
N SER A 311 3.82 -13.23 27.27
CA SER A 311 3.23 -14.49 26.84
C SER A 311 2.83 -14.44 25.37
N PRO A 312 2.90 -15.56 24.63
CA PRO A 312 2.31 -15.66 23.30
C PRO A 312 0.81 -15.34 23.28
N LEU A 313 0.29 -14.93 22.13
CA LEU A 313 -1.17 -14.88 21.92
C LEU A 313 -1.75 -16.29 21.98
N THR A 314 -2.71 -16.49 22.87
CA THR A 314 -3.45 -17.76 23.02
C THR A 314 -4.93 -17.50 22.83
N ASP A 315 -5.60 -18.28 21.98
CA ASP A 315 -7.06 -18.24 21.79
C ASP A 315 -7.64 -16.85 21.45
N GLY A 316 -6.85 -16.02 20.75
CA GLY A 316 -7.24 -14.65 20.40
C GLY A 316 -7.25 -13.65 21.57
N LEU A 317 -6.76 -14.06 22.74
CA LEU A 317 -6.61 -13.17 23.90
C LEU A 317 -5.37 -12.28 23.74
N PRO A 318 -5.46 -10.98 24.08
CA PRO A 318 -4.32 -10.08 24.06
C PRO A 318 -3.21 -10.52 25.04
N ALA A 319 -1.96 -10.34 24.64
CA ALA A 319 -0.80 -10.59 25.50
C ALA A 319 -0.66 -9.48 26.56
N ILE A 320 -0.36 -9.87 27.80
CA ILE A 320 -0.17 -8.92 28.90
C ILE A 320 1.28 -8.42 28.89
N LEU A 321 1.45 -7.10 28.82
CA LEU A 321 2.74 -6.44 28.92
C LEU A 321 3.20 -6.37 30.39
N PRO A 322 4.52 -6.46 30.64
CA PRO A 322 5.07 -6.32 31.98
C PRO A 322 4.97 -4.88 32.51
N PRO A 323 5.07 -4.66 33.84
CA PRO A 323 5.02 -3.33 34.45
C PRO A 323 6.09 -2.34 34.00
N SER A 324 7.13 -2.83 33.33
CA SER A 324 8.17 -2.01 32.71
C SER A 324 7.69 -1.20 31.51
N VAL A 325 6.48 -1.45 31.01
CA VAL A 325 5.77 -0.57 30.07
C VAL A 325 4.54 -0.04 30.78
N ALA A 326 4.62 1.19 31.31
CA ALA A 326 3.54 1.75 32.12
C ALA A 326 2.41 2.34 31.26
N ALA A 327 2.74 3.01 30.15
CA ALA A 327 1.77 3.55 29.21
C ALA A 327 2.28 3.47 27.77
N TRP A 328 1.38 3.21 26.82
CA TRP A 328 1.73 3.10 25.40
C TRP A 328 0.67 3.74 24.50
N THR A 329 1.07 4.74 23.72
CA THR A 329 0.34 5.30 22.59
C THR A 329 1.01 4.88 21.28
N ASN A 330 0.24 4.45 20.29
CA ASN A 330 0.73 4.02 18.99
C ASN A 330 0.03 4.79 17.86
N LEU A 331 0.79 5.44 16.99
CA LEU A 331 0.27 6.13 15.82
C LEU A 331 0.36 5.23 14.59
N TRP A 332 -0.71 5.20 13.80
CA TRP A 332 -0.75 4.46 12.55
C TRP A 332 -1.48 5.25 11.47
N GLU A 333 -1.06 5.06 10.22
CA GLU A 333 -1.65 5.70 9.04
C GLU A 333 -2.18 4.58 8.14
N PRO A 334 -3.43 4.68 7.61
CA PRO A 334 -4.02 3.61 6.82
C PRO A 334 -3.25 3.15 5.58
N LEU A 335 -2.49 4.04 4.94
CA LEU A 335 -1.68 3.74 3.75
C LEU A 335 -0.22 3.39 4.12
N ASP A 336 0.14 3.38 5.40
CA ASP A 336 1.40 2.83 5.87
C ASP A 336 1.27 1.32 6.11
N LEU A 337 1.66 0.53 5.10
CA LEU A 337 1.65 -0.94 5.14
C LEU A 337 2.51 -1.54 6.28
N LEU A 338 3.38 -0.74 6.90
CA LEU A 338 4.26 -1.16 7.99
C LEU A 338 3.81 -0.64 9.36
N ALA A 339 2.66 0.05 9.44
CA ALA A 339 2.08 0.52 10.70
C ALA A 339 1.00 -0.45 11.21
N PHE A 340 1.25 -1.08 12.36
CA PHE A 340 0.32 -2.04 12.94
C PHE A 340 -0.27 -1.55 14.27
N CYS A 341 -1.56 -1.80 14.47
CA CYS A 341 -2.26 -1.47 15.72
C CYS A 341 -1.76 -2.31 16.91
N ALA A 342 -1.73 -1.73 18.10
CA ALA A 342 -1.26 -2.36 19.33
C ALA A 342 -2.41 -2.85 20.24
N ALA A 343 -3.51 -2.11 20.33
CA ALA A 343 -4.63 -2.37 21.23
C ALA A 343 -5.30 -3.74 21.04
N PRO A 344 -5.42 -4.29 19.82
CA PRO A 344 -5.95 -5.64 19.63
C PRO A 344 -5.02 -6.74 20.13
N VAL A 345 -3.70 -6.49 20.16
CA VAL A 345 -2.68 -7.51 20.44
C VAL A 345 -2.26 -7.51 21.91
N PHE A 346 -2.31 -6.35 22.59
CA PHE A 346 -1.77 -6.22 23.94
C PHE A 346 -2.75 -5.64 24.96
N ARG A 347 -2.48 -5.94 26.24
CA ARG A 347 -2.95 -5.20 27.41
C ARG A 347 -1.76 -4.76 28.24
N LEU A 348 -1.85 -3.58 28.85
CA LEU A 348 -0.89 -3.13 29.84
C LEU A 348 -1.06 -3.93 31.14
N HIS A 349 -0.05 -3.88 32.00
CA HIS A 349 -0.01 -4.65 33.25
C HIS A 349 -1.16 -4.30 34.22
N ASP A 350 -1.76 -3.11 34.09
CA ASP A 350 -2.91 -2.64 34.87
C ASP A 350 -4.27 -3.03 34.23
N GLY A 351 -4.24 -3.78 33.13
CA GLY A 351 -5.41 -4.22 32.38
C GLY A 351 -5.92 -3.22 31.33
N SER A 352 -5.37 -2.01 31.26
CA SER A 352 -5.73 -1.04 30.23
C SER A 352 -5.19 -1.43 28.85
N THR A 353 -5.73 -0.83 27.80
CA THR A 353 -5.28 -1.06 26.42
C THR A 353 -4.25 -0.01 26.01
N PRO A 354 -3.21 -0.37 25.23
CA PRO A 354 -2.47 0.62 24.45
C PRO A 354 -3.44 1.50 23.66
N ARG A 355 -3.11 2.78 23.51
CA ARG A 355 -3.93 3.75 22.77
C ARG A 355 -3.48 3.81 21.32
N ASP A 356 -4.23 3.20 20.41
CA ASP A 356 -4.03 3.40 18.98
C ASP A 356 -4.67 4.71 18.51
N VAL A 357 -3.91 5.54 17.80
CA VAL A 357 -4.38 6.80 17.21
C VAL A 357 -4.10 6.78 15.72
N ARG A 358 -5.19 6.81 14.93
CA ARG A 358 -5.10 6.95 13.48
C ARG A 358 -4.69 8.38 13.13
N VAL A 359 -3.70 8.53 12.25
CA VAL A 359 -3.30 9.84 11.71
C VAL A 359 -3.75 9.98 10.25
N PRO A 360 -4.01 11.21 9.77
CA PRO A 360 -4.39 11.45 8.39
C PRO A 360 -3.19 11.23 7.45
N HIS A 361 -3.48 10.78 6.23
CA HIS A 361 -2.50 10.71 5.16
C HIS A 361 -2.21 12.12 4.61
N LEU A 362 -0.94 12.46 4.42
CA LEU A 362 -0.55 13.66 3.68
C LEU A 362 -0.36 13.33 2.21
N ALA A 363 -1.12 13.96 1.32
CA ALA A 363 -0.95 13.81 -0.14
C ALA A 363 0.49 14.17 -0.61
N SER A 364 1.21 14.99 0.15
CA SER A 364 2.61 15.35 -0.10
C SER A 364 3.64 14.26 0.28
N ALA A 365 3.22 13.18 0.95
CA ALA A 365 4.11 12.09 1.36
C ALA A 365 4.48 11.15 0.19
N GLY A 366 3.71 11.17 -0.92
CA GLY A 366 3.91 10.25 -2.04
C GLY A 366 3.94 8.78 -1.59
N LEU A 367 4.86 7.98 -2.15
CA LEU A 367 5.08 6.57 -1.77
C LEU A 367 5.80 6.39 -0.42
N TRP A 368 6.21 7.48 0.26
CA TRP A 368 7.02 7.45 1.49
C TRP A 368 6.21 7.77 2.75
N THR A 369 5.06 7.10 2.89
CA THR A 369 4.13 7.28 4.02
C THR A 369 4.78 6.99 5.37
N HIS A 370 5.71 6.03 5.42
CA HIS A 370 6.31 5.54 6.66
C HIS A 370 7.19 6.54 7.41
N SER A 371 7.78 7.52 6.71
CA SER A 371 8.61 8.57 7.32
C SER A 371 7.87 9.91 7.46
N ALA A 372 6.66 10.01 6.93
CA ALA A 372 5.89 11.26 6.94
C ALA A 372 5.50 11.70 8.36
N TYR A 373 5.40 10.76 9.31
CA TYR A 373 5.04 11.03 10.71
C TYR A 373 5.88 12.12 11.37
N TRP A 374 7.16 12.22 11.03
CA TRP A 374 8.09 13.20 11.61
C TRP A 374 7.66 14.66 11.37
N HIS A 375 6.80 14.88 10.38
CA HIS A 375 6.31 16.20 9.98
C HIS A 375 4.82 16.39 10.29
N LEU A 376 4.17 15.39 10.90
CA LEU A 376 2.76 15.48 11.24
C LEU A 376 2.56 16.24 12.55
N GLU A 377 1.65 17.19 12.50
CA GLU A 377 1.14 17.86 13.71
C GLU A 377 0.54 16.84 14.71
N ALA A 378 -0.04 15.76 14.19
CA ALA A 378 -0.55 14.65 14.99
C ALA A 378 0.52 14.02 15.90
N LEU A 379 1.80 14.00 15.48
CA LEU A 379 2.89 13.51 16.32
C LEU A 379 3.09 14.42 17.54
N ARG A 380 3.07 15.74 17.35
CA ARG A 380 3.18 16.73 18.43
C ARG A 380 2.01 16.61 19.41
N VAL A 381 0.78 16.52 18.89
CA VAL A 381 -0.42 16.35 19.72
C VAL A 381 -0.36 15.04 20.52
N ALA A 382 0.11 13.96 19.90
CA ALA A 382 0.29 12.68 20.58
C ALA A 382 1.38 12.74 21.66
N MET A 383 2.45 13.50 21.46
CA MET A 383 3.47 13.74 22.49
C MET A 383 2.87 14.46 23.71
N GLU A 384 2.07 15.52 23.52
CA GLU A 384 1.36 16.18 24.63
C GLU A 384 0.44 15.21 25.36
N ALA A 385 -0.35 14.42 24.64
CA ALA A 385 -1.27 13.47 25.26
C ALA A 385 -0.57 12.29 25.97
N THR A 386 0.63 11.90 25.53
CA THR A 386 1.33 10.71 26.05
C THR A 386 2.35 11.06 27.13
N PHE A 387 2.96 12.24 27.04
CA PHE A 387 4.03 12.69 27.94
C PHE A 387 3.60 13.84 28.87
N GLY A 388 2.47 14.50 28.58
CA GLY A 388 1.90 15.54 29.42
C GLY A 388 1.30 14.99 30.71
N SER A 389 1.12 15.87 31.69
CA SER A 389 0.45 15.53 32.95
C SER A 389 -1.05 15.33 32.70
N PRO A 390 -1.76 14.47 33.46
CA PRO A 390 -3.19 14.18 33.28
C PRO A 390 -4.18 15.37 33.36
N GLY A 391 -3.69 16.60 33.57
CA GLY A 391 -4.50 17.82 33.66
C GLY A 391 -4.44 18.76 32.44
N ASP A 392 -3.61 18.49 31.43
CA ASP A 392 -3.24 19.49 30.41
C ASP A 392 -3.95 19.37 29.04
N SER A 393 -4.84 18.40 28.80
CA SER A 393 -5.54 18.37 27.50
C SER A 393 -6.85 17.60 27.51
N LEU A 394 -7.97 18.33 27.39
CA LEU A 394 -9.19 17.86 26.71
C LEU A 394 -9.94 19.07 26.15
N THR A 395 -9.61 19.51 24.93
CA THR A 395 -10.58 20.30 24.13
C THR A 395 -10.51 20.08 22.62
N GLU A 396 -9.40 19.60 22.02
CA GLU A 396 -9.31 19.55 20.55
C GLU A 396 -8.83 18.21 20.01
N LEU A 397 -9.70 17.19 20.03
CA LEU A 397 -9.65 16.03 19.13
C LEU A 397 -11.08 15.49 18.93
N ARG A 398 -11.91 16.22 18.18
CA ARG A 398 -13.16 15.72 17.60
C ARG A 398 -13.12 15.85 16.09
#